data_AF-A0A1F9FTQ7-F1
#
_entry.id   AF-A0A1F9FTQ7-F1
#
_cell.length_a   1.000
_cell.length_b   1.000
_cell.length_c   1.000
_cell.angle_alpha   90.00
_cell.angle_beta   90.00
_cell.angle_gamma   90.00
#
_symmetry.space_group_name_H-M   'P 1'
#
loop_
_entity.id
_entity.type
_entity.pdbx_description
1 polymer ?
#
loop_
_entity_poly.entity_id
_entity_poly.type
_entity_poly.pdbx_seq_one_letter_code
_entity_poly.pdbx_strand_id
1 'polypeptide(L)'
;MRFALLTKRMKKKLYNDSAIQIFKEMLGIPIQALHYNAIEAILSFPDFYIKLTNTDDLALSQNPRDEICYTEVQKIDGKYNETISNQLQIPCSTVTDILIAETVLYFTDHQTFSLSGKIFRHVQYFLKKLFHWVCFSSDSIDLKLEKILAGTIGGHEECVINPISNQLDMVDMQYANHVDAGIVLFFEDKCLPCFSAQNGFGFPNSGKGSPYLTKNELFTEYREDYRFRRLDEAAVLL
;
A
#
# COMPACT_ATOMS: atom_id res chain seq x y z
N MET A 1 -3.00 23.88 -11.35
CA MET A 1 -4.10 24.67 -10.78
C MET A 1 -5.32 23.80 -10.47
N ARG A 2 -5.54 22.72 -11.22
CA ARG A 2 -6.71 21.84 -11.14
C ARG A 2 -6.61 20.82 -10.00
N PHE A 3 -5.46 20.16 -9.84
CA PHE A 3 -5.29 19.09 -8.86
C PHE A 3 -5.24 19.64 -7.42
N ALA A 4 -4.60 20.79 -7.18
CA ALA A 4 -4.62 21.37 -5.82
C ALA A 4 -6.01 21.83 -5.39
N LEU A 5 -6.87 22.27 -6.31
CA LEU A 5 -8.24 22.65 -5.99
C LEU A 5 -9.09 21.42 -5.62
N LEU A 6 -8.92 20.30 -6.33
CA LEU A 6 -9.63 19.04 -6.05
C LEU A 6 -9.14 18.39 -4.74
N THR A 7 -7.83 18.38 -4.50
CA THR A 7 -7.22 17.75 -3.31
C THR A 7 -7.41 18.51 -2.00
N LYS A 8 -7.97 19.72 -2.01
CA LYS A 8 -8.25 20.49 -0.78
C LYS A 8 -9.17 19.75 0.19
N ARG A 9 -10.05 18.90 -0.32
CA ARG A 9 -11.03 18.14 0.47
C ARG A 9 -10.56 16.74 0.86
N MET A 10 -9.42 16.29 0.31
CA MET A 10 -8.89 14.96 0.57
C MET A 10 -8.11 14.92 1.89
N LYS A 11 -8.15 13.77 2.58
CA LYS A 11 -7.13 13.47 3.59
C LYS A 11 -5.79 13.27 2.86
N LYS A 12 -4.72 13.83 3.42
CA LYS A 12 -3.38 13.76 2.83
C LYS A 12 -2.48 12.92 3.70
N LYS A 13 -1.83 11.93 3.10
CA LYS A 13 -0.78 11.14 3.71
C LYS A 13 0.44 11.18 2.81
N LEU A 14 1.17 12.29 2.90
CA LEU A 14 2.34 12.58 2.08
C LEU A 14 3.60 12.54 2.93
N TYR A 15 4.73 12.23 2.31
CA TYR A 15 6.02 12.31 2.98
C TYR A 15 6.33 13.76 3.38
N ASN A 16 6.75 13.93 4.64
CA ASN A 16 7.24 15.21 5.15
C ASN A 16 8.72 15.42 4.80
N ASP A 17 9.23 16.63 5.06
CA ASP A 17 10.62 16.98 4.74
C ASP A 17 11.66 16.06 5.41
N SER A 18 11.36 15.55 6.60
CA SER A 18 12.23 14.60 7.31
C SER A 18 12.34 13.27 6.57
N ALA A 19 11.21 12.70 6.15
CA ALA A 19 11.18 11.48 5.34
C ALA A 19 11.90 11.67 4.00
N ILE A 20 11.64 12.80 3.32
CA ILE A 20 12.32 13.16 2.08
C ILE A 20 13.84 13.27 2.28
N GLN A 21 14.28 13.85 3.40
CA GLN A 21 15.70 13.95 3.73
C GLN A 21 16.33 12.58 3.95
N ILE A 22 15.65 11.66 4.64
CA ILE A 22 16.14 10.27 4.80
C ILE A 22 16.29 9.58 3.44
N PHE A 23 15.32 9.74 2.52
CA PHE A 23 15.45 9.17 1.17
C PHE A 23 16.64 9.76 0.40
N LYS A 24 16.88 11.06 0.51
CA LYS A 24 18.03 11.71 -0.14
C LYS A 24 19.36 11.17 0.38
N GLU A 25 19.44 10.81 1.66
CA GLU A 25 20.66 10.22 2.24
C GLU A 25 20.97 8.81 1.71
N MET A 26 20.00 8.11 1.12
CA MET A 26 20.22 6.81 0.49
C MET A 26 20.96 6.93 -0.86
N LEU A 27 20.80 8.06 -1.54
CA LEU A 27 21.29 8.23 -2.91
C LEU A 27 22.82 8.23 -2.96
N GLY A 28 23.38 7.45 -3.88
CA GLY A 28 24.81 7.41 -4.12
C GLY A 28 25.63 6.67 -3.06
N ILE A 29 24.99 6.10 -2.03
CA ILE A 29 25.66 5.27 -1.03
C ILE A 29 25.44 3.78 -1.35
N PRO A 30 26.50 2.97 -1.45
CA PRO A 30 26.36 1.52 -1.59
C PRO A 30 25.70 0.92 -0.34
N ILE A 31 24.64 0.14 -0.54
CA ILE A 31 24.06 -0.66 0.56
C ILE A 31 25.02 -1.81 0.89
N GLN A 32 25.17 -2.16 2.16
CA GLN A 32 25.95 -3.31 2.60
C GLN A 32 25.13 -4.59 2.63
N ALA A 33 23.83 -4.46 2.94
CA ALA A 33 22.88 -5.55 2.99
C ALA A 33 21.46 -5.03 2.76
N LEU A 34 20.60 -5.91 2.26
CA LEU A 34 19.16 -5.70 2.16
C LEU A 34 18.46 -6.87 2.86
N HIS A 35 17.67 -6.57 3.89
CA HIS A 35 16.63 -7.47 4.36
C HIS A 35 15.32 -7.07 3.70
N TYR A 36 14.56 -8.05 3.20
CA TYR A 36 13.29 -7.79 2.55
C TYR A 36 12.29 -8.90 2.85
N ASN A 37 11.10 -8.51 3.27
CA ASN A 37 9.94 -9.38 3.39
C ASN A 37 8.68 -8.67 2.85
N ALA A 38 7.52 -9.29 3.01
CA ALA A 38 6.27 -8.76 2.43
C ALA A 38 5.90 -7.37 2.94
N ILE A 39 6.35 -6.94 4.13
CA ILE A 39 5.90 -5.70 4.78
C ILE A 39 7.06 -4.78 5.17
N GLU A 40 8.31 -5.21 4.98
CA GLU A 40 9.48 -4.48 5.46
C GLU A 40 10.67 -4.64 4.52
N ALA A 41 11.40 -3.54 4.32
CA ALA A 41 12.71 -3.51 3.68
C ALA A 41 13.69 -2.76 4.57
N ILE A 42 14.81 -3.39 4.93
CA ILE A 42 15.89 -2.78 5.72
C ILE A 42 17.14 -2.71 4.85
N LEU A 43 17.60 -1.48 4.61
CA LEU A 43 18.81 -1.16 3.87
C LEU A 43 19.91 -0.81 4.85
N SER A 44 20.92 -1.67 4.95
CA SER A 44 22.05 -1.45 5.83
C SER A 44 23.12 -0.62 5.15
N PHE A 45 23.63 0.38 5.86
CA PHE A 45 24.77 1.23 5.48
C PHE A 45 25.88 1.09 6.54
N PRO A 46 27.09 1.66 6.32
CA PRO A 46 28.21 1.47 7.24
C PRO A 46 27.93 1.86 8.69
N ASP A 47 27.23 2.97 8.91
CA ASP A 47 27.04 3.59 10.24
C ASP A 47 25.56 3.73 10.65
N PHE A 48 24.62 3.34 9.79
CA PHE A 48 23.19 3.42 10.03
C PHE A 48 22.46 2.38 9.17
N TYR A 49 21.17 2.21 9.42
CA TYR A 49 20.29 1.51 8.50
C TYR A 49 18.97 2.27 8.32
N ILE A 50 18.34 2.05 7.18
CA ILE A 50 17.04 2.62 6.86
C ILE A 50 16.03 1.49 6.81
N LYS A 51 14.96 1.66 7.57
CA LYS A 51 13.83 0.74 7.63
C LYS A 51 12.64 1.38 6.92
N LEU A 52 12.13 0.66 5.93
CA LEU A 52 10.90 0.96 5.20
C LEU A 52 9.84 -0.05 5.65
N THR A 53 8.73 0.41 6.22
CA THR A 53 7.68 -0.46 6.77
C THR A 53 6.35 -0.13 6.12
N ASN A 54 5.71 -1.14 5.54
CA ASN A 54 4.32 -1.00 5.13
C ASN A 54 3.43 -0.94 6.39
N THR A 55 2.61 0.09 6.47
CA THR A 55 1.72 0.35 7.60
C THR A 55 0.43 0.98 7.09
N ASP A 56 -0.52 1.16 7.98
CA ASP A 56 -1.82 1.76 7.71
C ASP A 56 -2.07 3.02 8.54
N ASP A 57 -3.12 3.74 8.16
CA ASP A 57 -3.75 4.85 8.87
C ASP A 57 -5.23 4.88 8.44
N LEU A 58 -6.12 5.49 9.20
CA LEU A 58 -7.54 5.51 8.85
C LEU A 58 -7.79 6.28 7.56
N ALA A 59 -8.54 5.73 6.64
CA ALA A 59 -8.96 6.43 5.44
C ALA A 59 -10.06 7.45 5.74
N LEU A 60 -10.16 8.47 4.88
CA LEU A 60 -11.38 9.24 4.72
C LEU A 60 -12.33 8.44 3.83
N SER A 61 -13.31 7.79 4.45
CA SER A 61 -14.36 7.01 3.76
C SER A 61 -15.68 7.07 4.54
N GLN A 62 -16.72 6.42 4.01
CA GLN A 62 -17.99 6.24 4.70
C GLN A 62 -17.90 5.27 5.89
N ASN A 63 -16.88 4.40 5.93
CA ASN A 63 -16.67 3.41 6.98
C ASN A 63 -15.45 3.80 7.84
N PRO A 64 -15.61 4.04 9.16
CA PRO A 64 -14.54 4.52 10.04
C PRO A 64 -13.42 3.50 10.30
N ARG A 65 -13.46 2.34 9.63
CA ARG A 65 -12.46 1.27 9.73
C ARG A 65 -11.68 1.06 8.44
N ASP A 66 -12.01 1.76 7.36
CA ASP A 66 -11.20 1.64 6.14
C ASP A 66 -9.84 2.30 6.37
N GLU A 67 -8.85 1.81 5.67
CA GLU A 67 -7.45 2.13 5.89
C GLU A 67 -6.82 2.66 4.59
N ILE A 68 -5.83 3.53 4.75
CA ILE A 68 -4.86 3.88 3.72
C ILE A 68 -3.56 3.16 4.05
N CYS A 69 -3.09 2.32 3.14
CA CYS A 69 -1.80 1.65 3.26
C CYS A 69 -0.69 2.49 2.63
N TYR A 70 0.44 2.62 3.32
CA TYR A 70 1.58 3.41 2.87
C TYR A 70 2.88 2.89 3.49
N THR A 71 4.01 3.39 3.01
CA THR A 71 5.33 3.02 3.55
C THR A 71 5.86 4.10 4.48
N GLU A 72 6.09 3.79 5.75
CA GLU A 72 6.86 4.63 6.65
C GLU A 72 8.36 4.42 6.46
N VAL A 73 9.13 5.49 6.69
CA VAL A 73 10.59 5.47 6.66
C VAL A 73 11.16 5.88 8.00
N GLN A 74 12.15 5.12 8.47
CA GLN A 74 12.91 5.43 9.66
C GLN A 74 14.40 5.22 9.38
N LYS A 75 15.22 6.21 9.78
CA LYS A 75 16.67 6.05 9.89
C LYS A 75 17.01 5.67 11.32
N ILE A 76 17.87 4.67 11.49
CA ILE A 76 18.32 4.20 12.79
C ILE A 76 19.84 4.17 12.79
N ASP A 77 20.44 4.83 13.78
CA ASP A 77 21.88 4.89 13.94
C ASP A 77 22.45 3.54 14.42
N GLY A 78 23.65 3.22 13.94
CA GLY A 78 24.35 1.99 14.27
C GLY A 78 24.23 0.92 13.18
N LYS A 79 25.02 -0.13 13.35
CA LYS A 79 25.04 -1.25 12.41
C LYS A 79 23.80 -2.11 12.58
N TYR A 80 23.21 -2.47 11.45
CA TYR A 80 22.17 -3.49 11.45
C TYR A 80 22.81 -4.84 11.82
N ASN A 81 22.37 -5.42 12.93
CA ASN A 81 22.94 -6.65 13.49
C ASN A 81 21.87 -7.73 13.45
N GLU A 82 21.93 -8.61 12.44
CA GLU A 82 20.89 -9.61 12.24
C GLU A 82 21.18 -10.89 13.00
N THR A 83 20.25 -11.24 13.88
CA THR A 83 20.22 -12.57 14.50
C THR A 83 19.21 -13.51 13.83
N ILE A 84 18.60 -13.16 12.69
CA ILE A 84 17.47 -13.91 12.13
C ILE A 84 17.74 -14.39 10.69
N SER A 85 17.87 -15.71 10.58
CA SER A 85 17.88 -16.50 9.36
C SER A 85 16.63 -16.25 8.52
N ASN A 86 16.79 -15.61 7.36
CA ASN A 86 16.03 -15.78 6.10
C ASN A 86 16.32 -14.62 5.13
N GLN A 87 17.57 -14.16 5.09
CA GLN A 87 17.94 -13.04 4.25
C GLN A 87 18.12 -13.46 2.79
N LEU A 88 17.42 -12.78 1.89
CA LEU A 88 17.96 -12.52 0.56
C LEU A 88 19.09 -11.51 0.71
N GLN A 89 20.31 -11.96 1.00
CA GLN A 89 21.50 -11.10 0.92
C GLN A 89 21.69 -10.70 -0.55
N ILE A 90 21.13 -9.56 -0.92
CA ILE A 90 21.33 -9.01 -2.26
C ILE A 90 22.59 -8.13 -2.23
N PRO A 91 23.50 -8.27 -3.22
CA PRO A 91 24.80 -7.63 -3.21
C PRO A 91 24.77 -6.10 -3.13
N CYS A 92 25.91 -5.57 -2.68
CA CYS A 92 26.30 -4.17 -2.66
C CYS A 92 25.95 -3.46 -3.98
N SER A 93 24.81 -2.79 -3.98
CA SER A 93 24.35 -1.97 -5.10
C SER A 93 24.09 -0.56 -4.59
N THR A 94 24.36 0.42 -5.45
CA THR A 94 24.16 1.83 -5.11
C THR A 94 22.73 2.21 -5.50
N VAL A 95 22.01 2.89 -4.60
CA VAL A 95 20.73 3.49 -4.95
C VAL A 95 21.01 4.68 -5.88
N THR A 96 20.61 4.53 -7.15
CA THR A 96 20.88 5.49 -8.21
C THR A 96 19.79 6.54 -8.37
N ASP A 97 18.54 6.18 -8.07
CA ASP A 97 17.38 7.06 -8.14
C ASP A 97 16.30 6.57 -7.18
N ILE A 98 15.42 7.47 -6.77
CA ILE A 98 14.27 7.18 -5.92
C ILE A 98 13.06 7.93 -6.46
N LEU A 99 12.00 7.19 -6.76
CA LEU A 99 10.70 7.77 -7.10
C LEU A 99 9.70 7.52 -5.98
N ILE A 100 8.84 8.49 -5.72
CA ILE A 100 7.68 8.35 -4.85
C ILE A 100 6.52 7.84 -5.69
N ALA A 101 5.88 6.76 -5.23
CA ALA A 101 4.66 6.22 -5.81
C ALA A 101 3.45 6.95 -5.20
N GLU A 102 2.92 7.91 -5.94
CA GLU A 102 1.82 8.78 -5.54
C GLU A 102 0.51 8.26 -6.12
N THR A 103 -0.55 8.21 -5.31
CA THR A 103 -1.88 7.80 -5.75
C THR A 103 -3.01 8.57 -5.07
N VAL A 104 -4.21 8.51 -5.66
CA VAL A 104 -5.46 8.88 -4.98
C VAL A 104 -6.23 7.59 -4.69
N LEU A 105 -6.52 7.35 -3.42
CA LEU A 105 -7.42 6.30 -2.97
C LEU A 105 -8.80 6.90 -2.72
N TYR A 106 -9.85 6.36 -3.32
CA TYR A 106 -11.22 6.79 -3.05
C TYR A 106 -12.16 5.62 -2.87
N PHE A 107 -13.25 5.88 -2.14
CA PHE A 107 -14.30 4.92 -1.87
C PHE A 107 -15.57 5.32 -2.61
N THR A 108 -16.15 4.41 -3.37
CA THR A 108 -17.41 4.67 -4.08
C THR A 108 -18.57 4.81 -3.11
N ASP A 109 -19.72 5.28 -3.59
CA ASP A 109 -20.91 5.39 -2.76
C ASP A 109 -21.33 4.04 -2.18
N HIS A 110 -21.68 4.03 -0.90
CA HIS A 110 -22.15 2.82 -0.23
C HIS A 110 -23.46 2.32 -0.87
N GLN A 111 -23.37 1.21 -1.59
CA GLN A 111 -24.52 0.52 -2.13
C GLN A 111 -25.11 -0.39 -1.08
N THR A 112 -26.30 -0.02 -0.59
CA THR A 112 -27.04 -0.86 0.34
C THR A 112 -27.57 -2.08 -0.39
N PHE A 113 -27.31 -3.27 0.15
CA PHE A 113 -27.87 -4.49 -0.43
C PHE A 113 -29.40 -4.47 -0.37
N SER A 114 -30.05 -5.02 -1.40
CA SER A 114 -31.50 -5.19 -1.42
C SER A 114 -31.97 -5.97 -0.19
N LEU A 115 -33.18 -5.66 0.29
CA LEU A 115 -33.77 -6.33 1.45
C LEU A 115 -33.80 -7.86 1.26
N SER A 116 -34.14 -8.32 0.05
CA SER A 116 -34.11 -9.73 -0.32
C SER A 116 -32.70 -10.33 -0.27
N GLY A 117 -31.68 -9.61 -0.74
CA GLY A 117 -30.28 -10.05 -0.68
C GLY A 117 -29.71 -10.09 0.74
N LYS A 118 -30.17 -9.23 1.65
CA LYS A 118 -29.83 -9.27 3.08
C LYS A 118 -30.43 -10.51 3.76
N ILE A 119 -31.73 -10.73 3.55
CA ILE A 119 -32.46 -11.89 4.10
C ILE A 119 -31.84 -13.19 3.59
N PHE A 120 -31.57 -13.28 2.28
CA PHE A 120 -30.98 -14.48 1.67
C PHE A 120 -29.63 -14.85 2.29
N ARG A 121 -28.72 -13.89 2.46
CA ARG A 121 -27.41 -14.13 3.10
C ARG A 121 -27.54 -14.56 4.57
N HIS A 122 -28.46 -13.95 5.30
CA HIS A 122 -28.72 -14.32 6.69
C HIS A 122 -29.25 -15.76 6.81
N VAL A 123 -30.17 -16.15 5.91
CA VAL A 123 -30.69 -17.52 5.80
C VAL A 123 -29.59 -18.50 5.40
N GLN A 124 -28.76 -18.15 4.41
CA GLN A 124 -27.62 -18.99 4.00
C GLN A 124 -26.64 -19.22 5.15
N TYR A 125 -26.28 -18.18 5.90
CA TYR A 125 -25.44 -18.32 7.10
C TYR A 125 -26.10 -19.24 8.13
N PHE A 126 -27.39 -19.08 8.40
CA PHE A 126 -28.11 -19.90 9.36
C PHE A 126 -28.12 -21.39 8.95
N LEU A 127 -28.36 -21.67 7.67
CA LEU A 127 -28.30 -23.03 7.12
C LEU A 127 -26.89 -23.63 7.19
N LYS A 128 -25.86 -22.85 6.83
CA LYS A 128 -24.45 -23.29 6.93
C LYS A 128 -24.06 -23.52 8.38
N LYS A 129 -24.45 -22.65 9.31
CA LYS A 129 -24.23 -22.81 10.75
C LYS A 129 -24.90 -24.06 11.29
N LEU A 130 -26.14 -24.34 10.89
CA LEU A 130 -26.87 -25.52 11.32
C LEU A 130 -26.19 -26.80 10.79
N PHE A 131 -25.80 -26.82 9.51
CA PHE A 131 -25.04 -27.93 8.94
C PHE A 131 -23.69 -28.13 9.66
N HIS A 132 -22.96 -27.06 9.92
CA HIS A 132 -21.67 -27.12 10.60
C HIS A 132 -21.80 -27.63 12.03
N TRP A 133 -22.84 -27.22 12.77
CA TRP A 133 -23.14 -27.71 14.11
C TRP A 133 -23.51 -29.20 14.14
N VAL A 134 -24.20 -29.70 13.11
CA VAL A 134 -24.56 -31.12 12.99
C VAL A 134 -23.35 -31.98 12.59
N CYS A 135 -22.47 -31.48 11.72
CA CYS A 135 -21.38 -32.26 11.16
C CYS A 135 -20.03 -32.09 11.87
N PHE A 136 -19.81 -31.01 12.63
CA PHE A 136 -18.52 -30.65 13.22
C PHE A 136 -18.66 -30.07 14.63
N SER A 137 -17.65 -30.28 15.48
CA SER A 137 -17.65 -29.89 16.90
C SER A 137 -17.07 -28.50 17.19
N SER A 138 -16.58 -27.77 16.18
CA SER A 138 -16.03 -26.42 16.33
C SER A 138 -16.36 -25.51 15.14
N ASP A 139 -16.40 -24.20 15.41
CA ASP A 139 -16.60 -23.17 14.40
C ASP A 139 -15.35 -23.08 13.50
N SER A 140 -15.51 -23.38 12.21
CA SER A 140 -14.46 -23.19 11.21
C SER A 140 -14.20 -21.71 10.92
N ILE A 141 -13.03 -21.41 10.34
CA ILE A 141 -12.71 -20.08 9.80
C ILE A 141 -13.77 -19.67 8.78
N ASP A 142 -14.25 -20.61 7.95
CA ASP A 142 -15.30 -20.38 6.97
C ASP A 142 -16.59 -19.90 7.64
N LEU A 143 -17.00 -20.51 8.76
CA LEU A 143 -18.22 -20.11 9.46
C LEU A 143 -18.10 -18.71 10.09
N LYS A 144 -16.90 -18.31 10.50
CA LYS A 144 -16.63 -16.95 10.99
C LYS A 144 -16.71 -15.91 9.85
N LEU A 145 -16.15 -16.23 8.69
CA LEU A 145 -16.25 -15.38 7.49
C LEU A 145 -17.71 -15.25 7.02
N GLU A 146 -18.46 -16.35 6.97
CA GLU A 146 -19.88 -16.34 6.61
C GLU A 146 -20.72 -15.51 7.60
N LYS A 147 -20.38 -15.54 8.89
CA LYS A 147 -21.02 -14.70 9.90
C LYS A 147 -20.78 -13.21 9.63
N ILE A 148 -19.56 -12.84 9.25
CA ILE A 148 -19.21 -11.46 8.88
C ILE A 148 -20.01 -11.04 7.64
N LEU A 149 -19.99 -11.85 6.58
CA LEU A 149 -20.70 -11.59 5.32
C LEU A 149 -22.22 -11.49 5.51
N ALA A 150 -22.81 -12.26 6.42
CA ALA A 150 -24.23 -12.20 6.75
C ALA A 150 -24.61 -10.95 7.54
N GLY A 151 -23.65 -10.30 8.21
CA GLY A 151 -23.84 -9.02 8.90
C GLY A 151 -23.65 -7.81 7.98
N THR A 152 -23.08 -8.00 6.78
CA THR A 152 -22.81 -6.92 5.83
C THR A 152 -24.11 -6.39 5.20
N ILE A 153 -24.38 -5.09 5.38
CA ILE A 153 -25.61 -4.42 4.93
C ILE A 153 -25.51 -3.74 3.56
N GLY A 154 -24.31 -3.71 2.98
CA GLY A 154 -23.97 -3.08 1.72
C GLY A 154 -22.44 -3.04 1.57
N GLY A 155 -21.95 -2.44 0.49
CA GLY A 155 -20.53 -2.28 0.26
C GLY A 155 -20.24 -1.03 -0.56
N HIS A 156 -18.99 -0.62 -0.55
CA HIS A 156 -18.42 0.30 -1.52
C HIS A 156 -17.21 -0.40 -2.14
N GLU A 157 -16.79 0.11 -3.28
CA GLU A 157 -15.55 -0.28 -3.91
C GLU A 157 -14.46 0.69 -3.45
N GLU A 158 -13.31 0.11 -3.14
CA GLU A 158 -12.08 0.85 -2.97
C GLU A 158 -11.40 0.96 -4.34
N CYS A 159 -10.98 2.15 -4.71
CA CYS A 159 -10.41 2.43 -6.01
C CYS A 159 -9.12 3.25 -5.87
N VAL A 160 -8.08 2.81 -6.56
CA VAL A 160 -6.81 3.50 -6.68
C VAL A 160 -6.73 4.13 -8.07
N ILE A 161 -6.37 5.40 -8.15
CA ILE A 161 -6.33 6.13 -9.42
C ILE A 161 -5.09 7.01 -9.49
N ASN A 162 -4.46 7.04 -10.66
CA ASN A 162 -3.35 7.94 -10.91
C ASN A 162 -3.79 9.42 -10.68
N PRO A 163 -3.07 10.20 -9.85
CA PRO A 163 -3.41 11.58 -9.49
C PRO A 163 -3.56 12.54 -10.67
N ILE A 164 -2.94 12.23 -11.81
CA ILE A 164 -3.00 13.05 -13.03
C ILE A 164 -3.98 12.50 -14.08
N SER A 165 -4.74 11.45 -13.75
CA SER A 165 -5.75 10.89 -14.63
C SER A 165 -6.96 11.81 -14.76
N ASN A 166 -7.55 11.84 -15.96
CA ASN A 166 -8.82 12.56 -16.20
C ASN A 166 -10.01 11.92 -15.47
N GLN A 167 -9.89 10.64 -15.06
CA GLN A 167 -10.94 9.96 -14.30
C GLN A 167 -11.17 10.59 -12.92
N LEU A 168 -10.22 11.38 -12.42
CA LEU A 168 -10.33 12.08 -11.14
C LEU A 168 -11.53 13.04 -11.08
N ASP A 169 -12.01 13.57 -12.22
CA ASP A 169 -13.20 14.44 -12.26
C ASP A 169 -14.50 13.73 -11.83
N MET A 170 -14.51 12.40 -11.89
CA MET A 170 -15.67 11.58 -11.54
C MET A 170 -15.63 11.08 -10.10
N VAL A 171 -14.54 11.38 -9.37
CA VAL A 171 -14.33 10.93 -8.00
C VAL A 171 -15.05 11.85 -7.02
N ASP A 172 -15.78 11.25 -6.08
CA ASP A 172 -16.30 11.98 -4.94
C ASP A 172 -15.18 12.33 -3.96
N MET A 173 -14.74 13.58 -4.03
CA MET A 173 -13.61 14.08 -3.26
C MET A 173 -13.82 14.05 -1.74
N GLN A 174 -15.06 13.87 -1.26
CA GLN A 174 -15.34 13.79 0.17
C GLN A 174 -14.88 12.47 0.81
N TYR A 175 -14.66 11.43 -0.01
CA TYR A 175 -14.18 10.11 0.40
C TYR A 175 -12.89 9.73 -0.32
N ALA A 176 -12.09 10.75 -0.68
CA ALA A 176 -10.83 10.58 -1.38
C ALA A 176 -9.63 10.95 -0.49
N ASN A 177 -8.54 10.24 -0.71
CA ASN A 177 -7.30 10.30 0.06
C ASN A 177 -6.15 10.45 -0.92
N HIS A 178 -5.29 11.43 -0.71
CA HIS A 178 -4.08 11.63 -1.51
C HIS A 178 -2.89 11.07 -0.74
N VAL A 179 -2.25 10.04 -1.29
CA VAL A 179 -1.33 9.17 -0.57
C VAL A 179 -0.01 9.04 -1.33
N ASP A 180 1.10 9.30 -0.65
CA ASP A 180 2.40 8.78 -1.06
C ASP A 180 2.46 7.33 -0.56
N ALA A 181 2.04 6.38 -1.41
CA ALA A 181 1.88 4.96 -1.05
C ALA A 181 3.22 4.28 -0.73
N GLY A 182 4.33 4.89 -1.15
CA GLY A 182 5.68 4.48 -0.82
C GLY A 182 6.71 5.01 -1.80
N ILE A 183 7.84 4.30 -1.91
CA ILE A 183 8.91 4.64 -2.84
C ILE A 183 9.27 3.47 -3.73
N VAL A 184 9.98 3.78 -4.81
CA VAL A 184 10.68 2.81 -5.66
C VAL A 184 12.15 3.19 -5.66
N LEU A 185 13.00 2.25 -5.24
CA LEU A 185 14.44 2.40 -5.26
C LEU A 185 15.00 1.83 -6.56
N PHE A 186 15.87 2.56 -7.25
CA PHE A 186 16.50 2.10 -8.48
C PHE A 186 17.95 1.70 -8.26
N PHE A 187 18.29 0.50 -8.73
CA PHE A 187 19.63 -0.07 -8.71
C PHE A 187 19.99 -0.45 -10.15
N GLU A 188 20.73 0.39 -10.84
CA GLU A 188 21.14 0.17 -12.25
C GLU A 188 19.95 -0.19 -13.18
N ASP A 189 19.79 -1.48 -13.51
CA ASP A 189 18.76 -2.04 -14.39
C ASP A 189 17.51 -2.56 -13.65
N LYS A 190 17.54 -2.60 -12.31
CA LYS A 190 16.49 -3.12 -11.45
C LYS A 190 15.86 -2.03 -10.58
N CYS A 191 14.64 -2.29 -10.14
CA CYS A 191 13.98 -1.48 -9.14
C CYS A 191 13.40 -2.34 -8.01
N LEU A 192 13.47 -1.83 -6.80
CA LEU A 192 12.85 -2.40 -5.61
C LEU A 192 11.63 -1.56 -5.26
N PRO A 193 10.40 -2.06 -5.50
CA PRO A 193 9.19 -1.40 -5.06
C PRO A 193 9.05 -1.53 -3.53
N CYS A 194 8.91 -0.41 -2.85
CA CYS A 194 8.64 -0.33 -1.41
C CYS A 194 7.41 0.57 -1.19
N PHE A 195 6.30 0.21 -1.83
CA PHE A 195 5.02 0.94 -1.76
C PHE A 195 3.85 -0.04 -1.67
N SER A 196 2.73 0.41 -1.10
CA SER A 196 1.48 -0.37 -1.11
C SER A 196 0.83 -0.33 -2.50
N ALA A 197 0.69 -1.50 -3.14
CA ALA A 197 0.00 -1.63 -4.42
C ALA A 197 -1.49 -1.88 -4.22
N GLN A 198 -2.34 -1.12 -4.92
CA GLN A 198 -3.80 -1.20 -4.86
C GLN A 198 -4.35 -1.11 -3.43
N ASN A 199 -3.70 -0.29 -2.59
CA ASN A 199 -3.98 -0.17 -1.16
C ASN A 199 -3.87 -1.49 -0.36
N GLY A 200 -3.25 -2.52 -0.94
CA GLY A 200 -3.00 -3.79 -0.27
C GLY A 200 -1.87 -3.69 0.75
N PHE A 201 -2.01 -4.41 1.86
CA PHE A 201 -0.98 -4.49 2.88
C PHE A 201 0.20 -5.34 2.36
N GLY A 202 1.35 -4.68 2.24
CA GLY A 202 2.62 -5.26 1.78
C GLY A 202 3.17 -4.65 0.49
N PHE A 203 4.38 -5.07 0.14
CA PHE A 203 5.11 -4.60 -1.03
C PHE A 203 4.97 -5.55 -2.22
N PRO A 204 4.84 -5.01 -3.45
CA PRO A 204 4.93 -5.78 -4.67
C PRO A 204 6.20 -6.63 -4.74
N ASN A 205 6.10 -7.76 -5.44
CA ASN A 205 7.26 -8.55 -5.82
C ASN A 205 7.02 -9.21 -7.18
N SER A 206 8.09 -9.69 -7.81
CA SER A 206 8.02 -10.28 -9.15
C SER A 206 7.26 -11.61 -9.24
N GLY A 207 6.87 -12.21 -8.10
CA GLY A 207 6.36 -13.58 -8.03
C GLY A 207 7.39 -14.67 -8.38
N LYS A 208 8.62 -14.29 -8.78
CA LYS A 208 9.70 -15.18 -9.24
C LYS A 208 10.73 -15.48 -8.13
N GLY A 209 10.34 -15.32 -6.87
CA GLY A 209 11.25 -15.44 -5.71
C GLY A 209 12.26 -14.29 -5.59
N SER A 210 12.06 -13.19 -6.31
CA SER A 210 12.87 -11.97 -6.22
C SER A 210 12.00 -10.76 -5.88
N PRO A 211 12.45 -9.87 -4.98
CA PRO A 211 11.73 -8.64 -4.67
C PRO A 211 11.90 -7.57 -5.77
N TYR A 212 12.83 -7.76 -6.70
CA TYR A 212 13.10 -6.80 -7.76
C TYR A 212 12.14 -6.92 -8.94
N LEU A 213 11.83 -5.78 -9.53
CA LEU A 213 11.20 -5.65 -10.84
C LEU A 213 12.20 -5.04 -11.82
N THR A 214 12.01 -5.28 -13.11
CA THR A 214 12.56 -4.42 -14.15
C THR A 214 11.77 -3.12 -14.22
N LYS A 215 12.38 -2.06 -14.76
CA LYS A 215 11.66 -0.78 -15.00
C LYS A 215 10.41 -0.99 -15.85
N ASN A 216 10.48 -1.87 -16.85
CA ASN A 216 9.35 -2.15 -17.73
C ASN A 216 8.21 -2.88 -16.99
N GLU A 217 8.52 -3.86 -16.14
CA GLU A 217 7.51 -4.53 -15.29
C GLU A 217 6.82 -3.51 -14.39
N LEU A 218 7.58 -2.68 -13.67
CA LEU A 218 7.04 -1.63 -12.78
C LEU A 218 6.06 -0.70 -13.52
N PHE A 219 6.48 -0.10 -14.64
CA PHE A 219 5.64 0.88 -15.32
C PHE A 219 4.51 0.22 -16.12
N THR A 220 4.64 -1.02 -16.58
CA THR A 220 3.52 -1.71 -17.24
C THR A 220 2.41 -2.03 -16.26
N GLU A 221 2.77 -2.43 -15.03
CA GLU A 221 1.82 -2.89 -14.04
C GLU A 221 1.14 -1.74 -13.28
N TYR A 222 1.88 -0.67 -12.96
CA TYR A 222 1.40 0.31 -11.97
C TYR A 222 1.16 1.74 -12.51
N ARG A 223 1.53 2.06 -13.77
CA ARG A 223 1.45 3.46 -14.26
C ARG A 223 0.03 4.04 -14.34
N GLU A 224 -0.98 3.20 -14.49
CA GLU A 224 -2.39 3.64 -14.61
C GLU A 224 -2.98 4.02 -13.24
N ASP A 225 -2.42 3.44 -12.16
CA ASP A 225 -2.89 3.61 -10.79
C ASP A 225 -1.99 4.59 -9.99
N TYR A 226 -0.73 4.74 -10.41
CA TYR A 226 0.28 5.52 -9.70
C TYR A 226 0.97 6.54 -10.60
N ARG A 227 1.20 7.73 -10.04
CA ARG A 227 2.19 8.67 -10.55
C ARG A 227 3.51 8.41 -9.83
N PHE A 228 4.57 8.17 -10.61
CA PHE A 228 5.93 8.07 -10.08
C PHE A 228 6.60 9.43 -10.25
N ARG A 229 6.90 10.11 -9.14
CA ARG A 229 7.52 11.45 -9.12
C ARG A 229 8.87 11.42 -8.40
N ARG A 230 9.79 12.31 -8.78
CA ARG A 230 11.09 12.44 -8.10
C ARG A 230 10.96 13.05 -6.70
N LEU A 231 11.98 12.85 -5.86
CA LEU A 231 12.02 13.39 -4.49
C LEU A 231 12.04 14.93 -4.43
N ASP A 232 12.59 15.57 -5.45
CA ASP A 232 12.72 17.03 -5.58
C ASP A 232 11.53 17.68 -6.28
N GLU A 233 10.70 16.89 -6.97
CA GLU A 233 9.38 17.33 -7.37
C GLU A 233 8.54 17.53 -6.11
N ALA A 234 8.31 18.81 -5.76
CA ALA A 234 7.28 19.16 -4.79
C ALA A 234 6.01 18.38 -5.15
N ALA A 235 5.33 17.80 -4.14
CA ALA A 235 3.99 17.28 -4.34
C ALA A 235 3.20 18.44 -4.94
N VAL A 236 2.94 18.38 -6.24
CA VAL A 236 2.52 19.54 -7.02
C VAL A 236 1.09 19.84 -6.59
N LEU A 237 0.96 20.63 -5.52
CA LEU A 237 -0.24 21.36 -5.18
C LEU A 237 -0.32 22.54 -6.17
N LEU A 238 -0.48 22.23 -7.46
CA LEU A 238 -0.97 23.18 -8.45
C LEU A 238 -2.48 23.06 -8.57
#